data_AF-A0A4Y8C8Y7-F1
#
_entry.id   AF-A0A4Y8C8Y7-F1
#
_cell.length_a   1.000
_cell.length_b   1.000
_cell.length_c   1.000
_cell.angle_alpha   90.00
_cell.angle_beta   90.00
_cell.angle_gamma   90.00
#
_symmetry.space_group_name_H-M   'P 1'
#
loop_
_entity.id
_entity.type
_entity.pdbx_description
1 polymer ?
#
loop_
_entity_poly.entity_id
_entity_poly.type
_entity_poly.pdbx_seq_one_letter_code
_entity_poly.pdbx_strand_id
1 'polypeptide(L)' 'MKHYEVLFILKPTLTEEEVNAKLEFVKEVLTKNSAEIETVVPMGTRKLAYKIKKYERGTYFVIYFKAPT' A
#
# COMPACT_ATOMS: atom_id res chain seq x y z
N MET A 1 19.76 2.50 -9.28
CA MET A 1 18.57 1.94 -8.58
C MET A 1 17.44 1.83 -9.58
N LYS A 2 16.63 0.78 -9.50
CA LYS A 2 15.48 0.58 -10.40
C LYS A 2 14.24 1.18 -9.76
N HIS A 3 13.35 1.75 -10.58
CA HIS A 3 12.06 2.24 -10.13
C HIS A 3 11.08 1.07 -10.05
N TYR A 4 10.36 1.00 -8.94
CA TYR A 4 9.35 0.00 -8.66
C TYR A 4 8.06 0.68 -8.20
N GLU A 5 6.95 0.00 -8.46
CA GLU A 5 5.67 0.31 -7.87
C GLU A 5 5.16 -0.90 -7.08
N VAL A 6 4.58 -0.63 -5.93
CA VAL A 6 3.81 -1.63 -5.17
C VAL A 6 2.42 -1.10 -4.96
N LEU A 7 1.45 -1.81 -5.53
CA LEU A 7 0.04 -1.63 -5.28
C LEU A 7 -0.43 -2.67 -4.26
N PHE A 8 -1.06 -2.21 -3.19
CA PHE A 8 -1.65 -3.10 -2.20
C PHE A 8 -3.05 -2.65 -1.80
N ILE A 9 -3.84 -3.62 -1.34
CA ILE A 9 -5.23 -3.44 -0.95
C ILE A 9 -5.37 -3.77 0.53
N LEU A 10 -5.88 -2.82 1.30
CA LEU A 10 -6.23 -3.02 2.69
C LEU A 10 -7.71 -3.34 2.85
N LYS A 11 -8.04 -4.03 3.95
CA LYS A 11 -9.43 -4.34 4.28
C LYS A 11 -10.21 -3.02 4.49
N PRO A 12 -11.44 -2.92 3.98
CA PRO A 12 -12.23 -1.69 4.07
C PRO A 12 -12.78 -1.42 5.49
N THR A 13 -12.64 -2.39 6.41
CA THR A 13 -13.14 -2.31 7.79
C THR A 13 -12.11 -1.76 8.77
N LEU A 14 -10.89 -1.47 8.31
CA LEU A 14 -9.84 -0.92 9.18
C LEU A 14 -10.14 0.55 9.50
N THR A 15 -9.81 0.96 10.72
CA THR A 15 -9.88 2.38 11.10
C THR A 15 -8.75 3.17 10.41
N GLU A 16 -8.86 4.49 10.38
CA GLU A 16 -7.81 5.35 9.81
C GLU A 16 -6.46 5.15 10.52
N GLU A 17 -6.48 4.97 11.84
CA GLU A 17 -5.29 4.66 12.64
C GLU A 17 -4.63 3.34 12.22
N GLU A 18 -5.42 2.28 12.04
CA GLU A 18 -4.92 0.98 11.59
C GLU A 18 -4.39 1.03 10.16
N VAL A 19 -5.04 1.80 9.28
CA VAL A 19 -4.58 2.03 7.91
C VAL A 19 -3.22 2.71 7.91
N ASN A 20 -3.07 3.79 8.69
CA ASN A 20 -1.81 4.52 8.81
C ASN A 20 -0.71 3.63 9.41
N ALA A 21 -1.01 2.83 10.44
CA ALA A 21 -0.05 1.89 11.02
C ALA A 21 0.44 0.85 10.00
N LYS A 22 -0.45 0.34 9.15
CA LYS A 22 -0.06 -0.59 8.07
C LYS A 22 0.74 0.09 6.96
N LEU A 23 0.41 1.34 6.65
CA LEU A 23 1.17 2.13 5.68
C LEU A 23 2.60 2.38 6.17
N GLU A 24 2.77 2.79 7.42
CA GLU A 24 4.10 2.98 8.02
C GLU A 24 4.88 1.66 8.09
N PHE A 25 4.23 0.54 8.44
CA PHE A 25 4.87 -0.77 8.37
C PHE A 25 5.44 -1.10 6.98
N VAL A 26 4.69 -0.80 5.90
CA VAL A 26 5.19 -1.01 4.53
C VAL A 26 6.37 -0.09 4.23
N LYS A 27 6.31 1.18 4.63
CA LYS A 27 7.42 2.13 4.45
C LYS A 27 8.69 1.69 5.21
N GLU A 28 8.53 1.20 6.44
CA GLU A 28 9.64 0.68 7.24
C GLU A 28 10.30 -0.53 6.57
N VAL A 29 9.51 -1.44 6.01
CA VAL A 29 10.04 -2.60 5.29
C VAL A 29 10.82 -2.16 4.05
N LEU A 30 10.31 -1.18 3.30
CA LEU A 30 11.01 -0.62 2.13
C LEU A 30 12.33 0.05 2.53
N THR A 31 12.30 0.94 3.51
CA THR A 31 13.49 1.66 3.99
C THR A 31 14.55 0.72 4.59
N LYS A 32 14.15 -0.33 5.32
CA LYS A 32 15.08 -1.38 5.82
C LYS A 32 15.82 -2.11 4.69
N ASN A 33 15.21 -2.24 3.52
CA ASN A 33 15.81 -2.87 2.35
C ASN A 33 16.55 -1.87 1.45
N SER A 34 16.96 -0.72 1.99
CA SER A 34 17.66 0.34 1.24
C SER A 34 16.87 0.88 0.06
N ALA A 35 15.53 0.84 0.13
CA ALA A 35 14.67 1.48 -0.85
C ALA A 35 14.38 2.94 -0.47
N GLU A 36 14.41 3.82 -1.46
CA GLU A 36 14.07 5.23 -1.36
C GLU A 36 12.63 5.44 -1.86
N ILE A 37 11.75 5.95 -0.99
CA ILE A 37 10.34 6.17 -1.33
C ILE A 37 10.21 7.50 -2.05
N GLU A 38 9.74 7.48 -3.31
CA GLU A 38 9.50 8.70 -4.09
C GLU A 38 8.13 9.29 -3.78
N THR A 39 7.08 8.47 -3.80
CA THR A 39 5.70 8.98 -3.64
C THR A 39 4.78 7.90 -3.11
N VAL A 40 3.86 8.30 -2.24
CA VAL A 40 2.76 7.46 -1.76
C VAL A 40 1.45 8.07 -2.25
N VAL A 41 0.67 7.29 -3.00
CA VAL A 41 -0.62 7.72 -3.56
C VAL A 41 -1.75 6.97 -2.85
N PRO A 42 -2.51 7.65 -1.98
CA PRO A 42 -3.74 7.09 -1.41
C PRO A 42 -4.86 7.14 -2.46
N MET A 43 -5.33 5.98 -2.91
CA MET A 43 -6.40 5.88 -3.92
C MET A 43 -7.80 5.71 -3.31
N GLY A 44 -7.87 5.56 -1.98
CA GLY A 44 -9.10 5.44 -1.20
C GLY A 44 -9.85 4.12 -1.40
N THR A 45 -11.07 4.06 -0.87
CA THR A 45 -11.90 2.85 -0.89
C THR A 45 -12.67 2.71 -2.19
N ARG A 46 -12.36 1.68 -2.98
CA ARG A 46 -13.01 1.38 -4.26
C ARG A 46 -13.73 0.04 -4.22
N LYS A 47 -14.73 -0.13 -5.09
CA LYS A 47 -15.41 -1.41 -5.28
C LYS A 47 -14.49 -2.33 -6.08
N LEU A 48 -14.28 -3.55 -5.58
CA LEU A 48 -13.51 -4.60 -6.24
C LEU A 48 -14.35 -5.20 -7.38
N ALA A 49 -13.68 -5.65 -8.45
CA ALA A 49 -14.36 -6.33 -9.56
C ALA A 49 -15.02 -7.65 -9.12
N TYR A 50 -14.48 -8.30 -8.09
CA TYR A 50 -15.00 -9.52 -7.48
C TYR A 50 -14.68 -9.56 -5.99
N LYS A 51 -15.37 -10.43 -5.24
CA LYS A 51 -15.18 -10.57 -3.80
C LYS A 51 -13.82 -11.17 -3.48
N ILE A 52 -13.04 -10.47 -2.66
CA ILE A 52 -11.78 -11.00 -2.11
C ILE A 52 -11.98 -11.17 -0.60
N LYS A 53 -11.79 -12.40 -0.09
CA LYS A 53 -11.99 -12.72 1.35
C LYS A 53 -13.34 -12.23 1.90
N LYS A 54 -14.42 -12.37 1.10
CA LYS A 54 -15.80 -11.92 1.40
C LYS A 54 -16.02 -10.40 1.41
N TYR A 55 -15.04 -9.58 1.01
CA TYR A 55 -15.19 -8.13 0.87
C TYR A 55 -15.44 -7.73 -0.59
N GLU A 56 -16.39 -6.81 -0.81
CA GLU A 56 -16.69 -6.22 -2.13
C GLU A 56 -15.96 -4.89 -2.35
N ARG A 57 -15.35 -4.33 -1.30
CA ARG A 57 -14.62 -3.06 -1.32
C ARG A 57 -13.22 -3.27 -0.73
N GLY A 58 -12.29 -2.43 -1.15
CA GLY A 58 -10.93 -2.41 -0.60
C GLY A 58 -10.34 -1.02 -0.70
N THR A 59 -9.45 -0.70 0.24
CA THR A 59 -8.75 0.59 0.26
C THR A 59 -7.42 0.43 -0.44
N TYR A 60 -7.23 1.21 -1.51
CA TYR A 60 -6.08 1.10 -2.40
C TYR A 60 -4.98 2.09 -2.03
N PHE A 61 -3.74 1.61 -2.06
CA PHE A 61 -2.54 2.41 -1.93
C PHE A 61 -1.52 1.99 -2.97
N VAL A 62 -0.82 2.98 -3.52
CA VAL A 62 0.32 2.77 -4.42
C VAL A 62 1.52 3.49 -3.84
N ILE A 63 2.65 2.79 -3.80
CA ILE A 63 3.93 3.36 -3.39
C ILE A 63 4.90 3.22 -4.55
N TYR A 64 5.45 4.36 -4.98
CA TYR A 64 6.56 4.44 -5.91
C TYR A 64 7.85 4.57 -5.13
N PHE A 65 8.82 3.71 -5.43
CA PHE A 65 10.10 3.71 -4.74
C PHE A 65 11.23 3.25 -5.67
N LYS A 66 12.47 3.62 -5.33
CA LYS A 66 13.68 3.12 -5.96
C LYS A 66 14.37 2.14 -5.04
N ALA A 67 14.78 0.99 -5.55
CA ALA A 67 15.55 0.02 -4.79
C ALA A 67 16.79 -0.47 -5.56
N PRO A 68 17.89 -0.82 -4.86
CA PRO A 68 18.89 -1.71 -5.41
C PRO A 68 18.27 -3.12 -5.63
N THR A 69 18.75 -3.84 -6.65
CA THR A 69 18.23 -5.19 -6.96
C THR A 69 18.62 -6.17 -5.86
#